data_AF-A0ABD1KB68-F1
#
_entry.id   AF-A0ABD1KB68-F1
#
_cell.length_a   1.000
_cell.length_b   1.000
_cell.length_c   1.000
_cell.angle_alpha   90.00
_cell.angle_beta   90.00
_cell.angle_gamma   90.00
#
_symmetry.space_group_name_H-M   'P 1'
#
loop_
_entity.id
_entity.type
_entity.pdbx_description
1 polymer ?
#
loop_
_entity_poly.entity_id
_entity_poly.type
_entity_poly.pdbx_seq_one_letter_code
_entity_poly.pdbx_strand_id
1 'polypeptide(L)'
;MDCTDEPQRLQFLLGSLEGEAKREFLLGLRDGPICQCLKTQLCRDPALTYKAIRREALALELDQQEADEESIGMAAATSSACAPTPSSATDWKRELHTEIMKDVKAQMAELSKTLLEELRRSHSSSPPPPRGRANSEGTRGHRAPRPTTSRFQWDEDACWV
;
A
#
# COMPACT_ATOMS: atom_id res chain seq x y z
N MET A 1 -13.83 -5.59 51.53
CA MET A 1 -14.79 -5.25 50.45
C MET A 1 -14.16 -4.10 49.69
N ASP A 2 -13.45 -4.46 48.63
CA ASP A 2 -12.63 -3.54 47.84
C ASP A 2 -13.51 -2.69 46.92
N CYS A 3 -13.56 -1.39 47.20
CA CYS A 3 -14.29 -0.38 46.41
C CYS A 3 -13.42 0.28 45.32
N THR A 4 -12.28 -0.31 44.95
CA THR A 4 -11.29 0.30 44.04
C THR A 4 -11.43 -0.11 42.57
N ASP A 5 -12.36 -1.03 42.25
CA ASP A 5 -12.49 -1.63 40.90
C ASP A 5 -13.33 -0.78 39.92
N GLU A 6 -14.27 0.01 40.43
CA GLU A 6 -15.21 0.81 39.64
C GLU A 6 -14.56 1.82 38.65
N PRO A 7 -13.53 2.61 39.00
CA PRO A 7 -12.93 3.56 38.06
C PRO A 7 -12.18 2.88 36.90
N GLN A 8 -11.68 1.65 37.12
CA GLN A 8 -10.96 0.88 36.09
C GLN A 8 -11.95 0.26 35.11
N ARG A 9 -13.09 -0.24 35.61
CA ARG A 9 -14.20 -0.74 34.77
C ARG A 9 -14.75 0.34 33.85
N LEU A 10 -14.93 1.57 34.35
CA LEU A 10 -15.41 2.69 33.53
C LEU A 10 -14.41 3.08 32.44
N GLN A 11 -13.11 3.10 32.74
CA GLN A 11 -12.07 3.38 31.73
C GLN A 11 -12.03 2.30 30.65
N PHE A 12 -12.17 1.03 31.03
CA PHE A 12 -12.24 -0.08 30.08
C PHE A 12 -13.46 0.03 29.15
N LEU A 13 -14.65 0.29 29.70
CA LEU A 13 -15.87 0.47 28.91
C LEU A 13 -15.76 1.67 27.97
N LEU A 14 -15.19 2.78 28.46
CA LEU A 14 -14.99 3.98 27.64
C LEU A 14 -14.01 3.71 26.50
N GLY A 15 -12.89 3.04 26.76
CA GLY A 15 -11.91 2.66 25.74
C GLY A 15 -12.49 1.68 24.72
N SER A 16 -13.31 0.73 25.15
CA SER A 16 -14.00 -0.22 24.27
C SER A 16 -14.99 0.48 23.35
N LEU A 17 -15.85 1.34 23.91
CA LEU A 17 -16.81 2.14 23.14
C LEU A 17 -16.10 3.08 22.16
N GLU A 18 -14.99 3.67 22.58
CA GLU A 18 -14.21 4.55 21.73
C GLU A 18 -13.54 3.79 20.59
N GLY A 19 -13.02 2.58 20.84
CA GLY A 19 -12.51 1.70 19.80
C GLY A 19 -13.58 1.36 18.74
N GLU A 20 -14.79 1.03 19.17
CA GLU A 20 -15.90 0.76 18.25
C GLU A 20 -16.31 1.98 17.44
N ALA A 21 -16.41 3.15 18.09
CA ALA A 21 -16.76 4.40 17.41
C ALA A 21 -15.75 4.75 16.30
N LYS A 22 -14.44 4.52 16.52
CA LYS A 22 -13.42 4.71 15.49
C LYS A 22 -13.61 3.75 14.32
N ARG A 23 -13.89 2.46 14.59
CA ARG A 23 -14.09 1.44 13.55
C ARG A 23 -15.29 1.75 12.68
N GLU A 24 -16.46 1.96 13.29
CA GLU A 24 -17.70 2.29 12.60
C GLU A 24 -17.57 3.57 11.78
N PHE A 25 -16.85 4.57 12.31
CA PHE A 25 -16.56 5.79 11.58
C PHE A 25 -15.74 5.54 10.31
N LEU A 26 -14.66 4.76 10.40
CA LEU A 26 -13.83 4.43 9.24
C LEU A 26 -14.58 3.57 8.22
N LEU A 27 -15.48 2.68 8.66
CA LEU A 27 -16.34 1.88 7.78
C LEU A 27 -17.40 2.73 7.07
N GLY A 28 -17.88 3.80 7.71
CA GLY A 28 -18.85 4.73 7.13
C GLY A 28 -18.27 5.72 6.11
N LEU A 29 -16.94 5.82 6.03
CA LEU A 29 -16.28 6.69 5.06
C LEU A 29 -16.18 6.02 3.68
N ARG A 30 -16.33 6.82 2.62
CA ARG A 30 -16.07 6.37 1.25
C ARG A 30 -14.60 5.99 1.11
N ASP A 31 -14.33 4.89 0.40
CA ASP A 31 -12.97 4.53 0.01
C ASP A 31 -12.33 5.66 -0.81
N GLY A 32 -11.11 6.04 -0.41
CA GLY A 32 -10.42 7.19 -0.97
C GLY A 32 -9.25 7.66 -0.12
N PRO A 33 -8.59 8.76 -0.52
CA PRO A 33 -7.37 9.25 0.13
C PRO A 33 -7.60 9.63 1.59
N ILE A 34 -8.75 10.23 1.92
CA ILE A 34 -9.11 10.60 3.30
C ILE A 34 -9.21 9.35 4.19
N CYS A 35 -9.98 8.34 3.76
CA CYS A 35 -10.13 7.08 4.50
C CYS A 35 -8.76 6.37 4.71
N GLN A 36 -7.92 6.36 3.68
CA GLN A 36 -6.59 5.77 3.74
C GLN A 36 -5.64 6.52 4.70
N CYS A 37 -5.66 7.85 4.68
CA CYS A 37 -4.88 8.68 5.60
C CYS A 37 -5.27 8.42 7.05
N LEU A 38 -6.57 8.41 7.36
CA LEU A 38 -7.05 8.18 8.72
C LEU A 38 -6.75 6.76 9.23
N LYS A 39 -6.87 5.75 8.37
CA LYS A 39 -6.44 4.37 8.69
C LYS A 39 -4.95 4.35 9.05
N THR A 40 -4.11 4.95 8.20
CA THR A 40 -2.66 5.04 8.44
C THR A 40 -2.34 5.74 9.75
N GLN A 41 -3.04 6.84 10.05
CA GLN A 41 -2.85 7.60 11.27
C GLN A 41 -3.23 6.80 12.51
N LEU A 42 -4.35 6.08 12.47
CA LEU A 42 -4.79 5.22 13.58
C LEU A 42 -3.86 4.02 13.79
N CYS A 43 -3.29 3.47 12.71
CA CYS A 43 -2.25 2.44 12.83
C CYS A 43 -0.98 2.97 13.51
N ARG A 44 -0.62 4.24 13.25
CA ARG A 44 0.55 4.89 13.86
C ARG A 44 0.32 5.28 15.32
N ASP A 45 -0.89 5.74 15.64
CA ASP A 45 -1.28 6.13 16.99
C ASP A 45 -2.67 5.59 17.36
N PRO A 46 -2.74 4.39 17.96
CA PRO A 46 -4.02 3.80 18.35
C PRO A 46 -4.70 4.55 19.51
N ALA A 47 -3.97 5.40 20.24
CA ALA A 47 -4.49 6.19 21.34
C ALA A 47 -5.30 7.42 20.86
N LEU A 48 -5.29 7.71 19.55
CA LEU A 48 -6.06 8.81 18.97
C LEU A 48 -7.55 8.68 19.28
N THR A 49 -8.09 9.71 19.94
CA THR A 49 -9.52 9.71 20.30
C THR A 49 -10.42 9.81 19.08
N TYR A 50 -11.66 9.31 19.18
CA TYR A 50 -12.65 9.42 18.10
C TYR A 50 -12.84 10.88 17.66
N LYS A 51 -12.86 11.81 18.62
CA LYS A 51 -13.00 13.25 18.35
C LYS A 51 -11.83 13.82 17.56
N ALA A 52 -10.60 13.32 17.78
CA ALA A 52 -9.42 13.74 17.03
C ALA A 52 -9.51 13.26 15.58
N ILE A 53 -9.86 11.98 15.37
CA ILE A 53 -10.02 11.40 14.03
C ILE A 53 -11.10 12.14 13.23
N ARG A 54 -12.25 12.44 13.85
CA ARG A 54 -13.32 13.20 13.19
C ARG A 54 -12.87 14.61 12.79
N ARG A 55 -12.07 15.28 13.61
CA ARG A 55 -11.53 16.61 13.28
C ARG A 55 -10.58 16.52 12.10
N GLU A 56 -9.70 15.54 12.11
CA GLU A 56 -8.75 15.31 11.01
C GLU A 56 -9.50 15.04 9.70
N ALA A 57 -10.53 14.20 9.72
CA ALA A 57 -11.33 13.90 8.54
C ALA A 57 -11.88 15.17 7.87
N LEU A 58 -12.36 16.13 8.68
CA LEU A 58 -12.86 17.41 8.20
C LEU A 58 -11.74 18.30 7.66
N ALA A 59 -10.56 18.28 8.28
CA ALA A 59 -9.40 19.02 7.80
C ALA A 59 -8.95 18.50 6.42
N LEU A 60 -8.85 17.17 6.27
CA LEU A 60 -8.46 16.54 5.00
C LEU A 60 -9.48 16.79 3.88
N GLU A 61 -10.76 16.91 4.20
CA GLU A 61 -11.80 17.27 3.22
C GLU A 61 -11.63 18.71 2.71
N LEU A 62 -11.30 19.65 3.62
CA LEU A 62 -11.00 21.03 3.25
C LEU A 62 -9.72 21.11 2.39
N ASP A 63 -8.66 20.43 2.79
CA ASP A 63 -7.39 20.38 2.05
C ASP A 63 -7.60 19.79 0.64
N GLN A 64 -8.46 18.78 0.51
CA GLN A 64 -8.79 18.19 -0.78
C GLN A 64 -9.55 19.18 -1.67
N GLN A 65 -10.49 19.95 -1.10
CA GLN A 65 -11.21 20.97 -1.85
C GLN A 65 -10.28 22.10 -2.31
N GLU A 66 -9.35 22.55 -1.44
CA GLU A 66 -8.37 23.58 -1.79
C GLU A 66 -7.43 23.08 -2.91
N ALA A 67 -6.99 21.83 -2.85
CA ALA A 67 -6.16 21.23 -3.90
C ALA A 67 -6.87 21.15 -5.26
N ASP A 68 -8.18 20.85 -5.27
CA ASP A 68 -8.98 20.85 -6.50
C ASP A 68 -9.16 22.27 -7.05
N GLU A 69 -9.40 23.26 -6.18
CA GLU A 69 -9.54 24.67 -6.58
C GLU A 69 -8.20 25.27 -7.09
N GLU A 70 -7.08 24.95 -6.45
CA GLU A 70 -5.74 25.37 -6.88
C GLU A 70 -5.34 24.71 -8.22
N SER A 71 -5.67 23.44 -8.40
CA SER A 71 -5.50 22.70 -9.66
C SER A 71 -6.30 23.32 -10.82
N ILE A 72 -7.53 23.77 -10.57
CA ILE A 72 -8.39 24.43 -11.56
C ILE A 72 -7.90 25.87 -11.84
N GLY A 73 -7.50 26.62 -10.81
CA GLY A 73 -7.00 27.99 -10.96
C GLY A 73 -5.70 28.09 -11.75
N MET A 74 -4.80 27.12 -11.57
CA MET A 74 -3.52 27.07 -12.28
C MET A 74 -3.68 26.73 -13.78
N ALA A 75 -4.73 25.99 -14.15
CA ALA A 75 -5.09 25.73 -15.55
C ALA A 75 -5.86 26.89 -16.21
N ALA A 76 -6.63 27.66 -15.45
CA ALA A 76 -7.40 28.80 -15.95
C ALA A 76 -6.54 30.07 -16.17
N ALA A 77 -5.52 30.29 -15.33
CA ALA A 77 -4.62 31.45 -15.44
C ALA A 77 -3.76 31.44 -16.73
N THR A 78 -3.59 30.29 -17.38
CA THR A 78 -2.91 30.20 -18.69
C THR A 78 -3.83 30.45 -19.89
N SER A 79 -5.13 30.70 -19.65
CA SER A 79 -6.15 30.69 -20.71
C SER A 79 -6.79 32.06 -21.00
N SER A 80 -6.11 33.17 -20.68
CA SER A 80 -6.60 34.51 -21.04
C SER A 80 -5.49 35.49 -21.39
N ALA A 81 -5.03 35.41 -22.65
CA ALA A 81 -4.81 36.55 -23.57
C ALA A 81 -3.96 36.09 -24.76
N CYS A 82 -4.55 36.10 -25.97
CA CYS A 82 -3.92 36.14 -27.30
C CYS A 82 -2.86 35.07 -27.72
N ALA A 83 -3.16 34.48 -28.88
CA ALA A 83 -2.26 33.82 -29.85
C ALA A 83 -1.96 32.31 -29.69
N PRO A 84 -1.99 31.54 -30.80
CA PRO A 84 -1.75 30.10 -30.77
C PRO A 84 -0.25 29.80 -30.85
N THR A 85 0.31 29.22 -29.79
CA THR A 85 1.53 28.39 -29.88
C THR A 85 1.43 27.20 -28.91
N PRO A 86 1.03 26.01 -29.39
CA PRO A 86 1.07 24.80 -28.58
C PRO A 86 2.32 23.99 -28.92
N SER A 87 3.44 24.12 -28.19
CA SER A 87 4.56 23.18 -28.43
C SER A 87 5.66 23.12 -27.36
N SER A 88 5.38 23.29 -26.07
CA SER A 88 6.42 22.98 -25.06
C SER A 88 5.87 22.32 -23.80
N ALA A 89 4.71 22.77 -23.33
CA ALA A 89 4.07 22.21 -22.14
C ALA A 89 3.56 20.76 -22.33
N THR A 90 3.33 20.30 -23.57
CA THR A 90 2.93 18.91 -23.85
C THR A 90 4.13 18.02 -24.19
N ASP A 91 5.30 18.62 -24.41
CA ASP A 91 6.47 17.93 -24.97
C ASP A 91 7.20 17.16 -23.89
N TRP A 92 7.40 17.76 -22.71
CA TRP A 92 7.97 17.06 -21.55
C TRP A 92 7.09 15.88 -21.10
N LYS A 93 5.76 16.02 -21.20
CA LYS A 93 4.81 14.95 -20.85
C LYS A 93 4.91 13.78 -21.83
N ARG A 94 5.04 14.07 -23.13
CA ARG A 94 5.26 13.05 -24.16
C ARG A 94 6.61 12.37 -23.98
N GLU A 95 7.66 13.15 -23.73
CA GLU A 95 9.02 12.65 -23.50
C GLU A 95 9.07 11.73 -22.28
N LEU A 96 8.51 12.16 -21.14
CA LEU A 96 8.42 11.36 -19.92
C LEU A 96 7.63 10.06 -20.14
N HIS A 97 6.49 10.15 -20.84
CA HIS A 97 5.70 8.95 -21.15
C HIS A 97 6.49 7.98 -22.04
N THR A 98 7.25 8.49 -23.01
CA THR A 98 8.12 7.64 -23.84
C THR A 98 9.27 7.03 -23.04
N GLU A 99 9.85 7.76 -22.09
CA GLU A 99 10.92 7.29 -21.21
C GLU A 99 10.41 6.17 -20.29
N ILE A 100 9.27 6.37 -19.63
CA ILE A 100 8.63 5.34 -18.78
C ILE A 100 8.31 4.09 -19.60
N MET A 101 7.73 4.25 -20.80
CA MET A 101 7.39 3.11 -21.66
C MET A 101 8.63 2.36 -22.15
N LYS A 102 9.74 3.08 -22.37
CA LYS A 102 11.03 2.48 -22.72
C LYS A 102 11.60 1.68 -21.54
N ASP A 103 11.54 2.22 -20.33
CA ASP A 103 12.05 1.57 -19.12
C ASP A 103 11.23 0.34 -18.76
N VAL A 104 9.90 0.41 -18.83
CA VAL A 104 9.02 -0.75 -18.61
C VAL A 104 9.32 -1.85 -19.62
N LYS A 105 9.51 -1.52 -20.90
CA LYS A 105 9.91 -2.50 -21.92
C LYS A 105 11.28 -3.11 -21.64
N ALA A 106 12.25 -2.31 -21.21
CA ALA A 106 13.58 -2.79 -20.84
C ALA A 106 13.51 -3.74 -19.63
N GLN A 107 12.74 -3.39 -18.61
CA GLN A 107 12.52 -4.24 -17.43
C GLN A 107 11.79 -5.54 -17.79
N MET A 108 10.75 -5.49 -18.61
CA MET A 108 10.07 -6.70 -19.11
C MET A 108 11.01 -7.58 -19.95
N ALA A 109 11.88 -6.99 -20.77
CA ALA A 109 12.87 -7.73 -21.55
C ALA A 109 13.90 -8.40 -20.63
N GLU A 110 14.40 -7.69 -19.62
CA GLU A 110 15.35 -8.25 -18.64
C GLU A 110 14.70 -9.36 -17.79
N LEU A 111 13.46 -9.17 -17.36
CA LEU A 111 12.69 -10.19 -16.64
C LEU A 111 12.46 -11.43 -17.51
N SER A 112 12.04 -11.26 -18.77
CA SER A 112 11.82 -12.39 -19.68
C SER A 112 13.12 -13.14 -19.97
N LYS A 113 14.25 -12.44 -20.13
CA LYS A 113 15.57 -13.04 -20.24
C LYS A 113 15.97 -13.81 -19.00
N THR A 114 15.77 -13.23 -17.81
CA THR A 114 16.07 -13.88 -16.52
C THR A 114 15.25 -15.16 -16.36
N LEU A 115 13.95 -15.12 -16.69
CA LEU A 115 13.09 -16.31 -16.65
C LEU A 115 13.57 -17.38 -17.65
N LEU A 116 13.99 -16.98 -18.86
CA LEU A 116 14.51 -17.92 -19.86
C LEU A 116 15.83 -18.55 -19.42
N GLU A 117 16.70 -17.78 -18.77
CA GLU A 117 17.95 -18.26 -18.19
C GLU A 117 17.71 -19.22 -17.03
N GLU A 118 16.78 -18.91 -16.13
CA GLU A 118 16.40 -19.80 -15.03
C GLU A 118 15.76 -21.10 -15.53
N LEU A 119 14.92 -21.01 -16.57
CA LEU A 119 14.39 -22.19 -17.24
C LEU A 119 15.54 -23.02 -17.83
N ARG A 120 16.46 -22.41 -18.57
CA ARG A 120 17.62 -23.11 -19.14
C ARG A 120 18.50 -23.74 -18.05
N ARG A 121 18.77 -23.05 -16.94
CA ARG A 121 19.51 -23.58 -15.79
C ARG A 121 18.81 -24.79 -15.19
N SER A 122 17.49 -24.70 -15.02
CA SER A 122 16.64 -25.81 -14.55
C SER A 122 16.69 -27.03 -15.47
N HIS A 123 16.80 -26.83 -16.79
CA HIS A 123 16.91 -27.92 -17.77
C HIS A 123 18.33 -28.50 -17.89
N SER A 124 19.37 -27.74 -17.51
CA SER A 124 20.77 -28.22 -17.49
C SER A 124 21.17 -28.93 -16.19
N SER A 125 20.36 -28.84 -15.13
CA SER A 125 20.57 -29.57 -13.87
C SER A 125 19.85 -30.92 -13.87
N SER A 126 20.15 -31.78 -14.85
CA SER A 126 19.85 -33.21 -14.78
C SER A 126 21.10 -33.96 -14.33
N PRO A 127 21.15 -34.54 -13.13
CA PRO A 127 22.28 -35.38 -12.74
C PRO A 127 22.29 -36.67 -13.58
N PRO A 128 23.45 -37.25 -13.93
CA PRO A 128 23.49 -38.55 -14.58
C PRO A 128 22.78 -39.60 -13.71
N PRO A 129 22.12 -40.61 -14.30
CA PRO A 129 21.32 -41.57 -13.55
C PRO A 129 22.21 -42.32 -12.54
N PRO A 130 21.81 -42.40 -11.25
CA PRO A 130 22.60 -43.13 -10.27
C PRO A 130 22.46 -44.62 -10.56
N ARG A 131 23.57 -45.27 -10.94
CA ARG A 131 23.67 -46.73 -10.87
C ARG A 131 23.49 -47.12 -9.40
N GLY A 132 22.44 -47.90 -9.16
CA GLY A 132 21.88 -48.09 -7.83
C GLY A 132 22.82 -48.74 -6.82
N ARG A 133 22.53 -48.46 -5.55
CA ARG A 133 22.61 -49.43 -4.45
C ARG A 133 21.89 -48.89 -3.21
N ALA A 134 20.91 -49.69 -2.77
CA ALA A 134 20.52 -50.01 -1.39
C ALA A 134 20.19 -48.88 -0.39
N ASN A 135 18.92 -48.92 0.05
CA ASN A 135 18.42 -48.82 1.43
C ASN A 135 19.10 -47.83 2.38
N SER A 136 18.35 -46.83 2.86
CA SER A 136 18.15 -46.54 4.28
C SER A 136 17.11 -45.43 4.47
N GLU A 137 15.95 -45.86 4.94
CA GLU A 137 15.12 -45.28 6.00
C GLU A 137 15.62 -43.97 6.66
N GLY A 138 14.74 -42.96 6.77
CA GLY A 138 14.81 -41.99 7.85
C GLY A 138 14.59 -40.51 7.49
N THR A 139 13.46 -39.99 7.98
CA THR A 139 13.26 -38.62 8.48
C THR A 139 12.56 -37.61 7.56
N ARG A 140 11.29 -37.36 7.93
CA ARG A 140 10.42 -36.24 7.56
C ARG A 140 11.10 -34.90 7.80
N GLY A 141 10.90 -33.98 6.86
CA GLY A 141 11.23 -32.57 7.01
C GLY A 141 10.80 -31.77 5.79
N HIS A 142 9.49 -31.68 5.54
CA HIS A 142 8.95 -30.75 4.55
C HIS A 142 9.24 -29.32 5.01
N ARG A 143 10.24 -28.67 4.42
CA ARG A 143 10.44 -27.23 4.53
C ARG A 143 9.63 -26.57 3.41
N ALA A 144 8.55 -25.89 3.79
CA ALA A 144 7.74 -25.10 2.87
C ALA A 144 8.60 -24.02 2.18
N PRO A 145 8.33 -23.69 0.91
CA PRO A 145 8.96 -22.55 0.26
C PRO A 145 8.50 -21.27 0.97
N ARG A 146 9.48 -20.47 1.39
CA ARG A 146 9.28 -19.16 2.00
C ARG A 146 8.67 -18.24 0.93
N PRO A 147 7.51 -17.59 1.16
CA PRO A 147 7.01 -16.60 0.22
C PRO A 147 8.01 -15.44 0.18
N THR A 148 8.48 -15.11 -1.01
CA THR A 148 9.16 -13.87 -1.33
C THR A 148 8.15 -12.76 -1.11
N THR A 149 8.09 -12.21 0.10
CA THR A 149 7.37 -10.97 0.35
C THR A 149 8.04 -9.88 -0.49
N SER A 150 7.28 -9.42 -1.48
CA SER A 150 7.57 -8.21 -2.23
C SER A 150 7.85 -7.10 -1.22
N ARG A 151 8.97 -6.41 -1.39
CA ARG A 151 9.46 -5.32 -0.53
C ARG A 151 8.53 -4.08 -0.54
N PHE A 152 7.43 -4.12 -1.28
CA PHE A 152 6.43 -3.07 -1.40
C PHE A 152 5.01 -3.57 -1.08
N GLN A 153 4.88 -4.58 -0.23
CA GLN A 153 3.60 -4.92 0.38
C GLN A 153 3.41 -3.96 1.57
N TRP A 154 2.66 -2.87 1.35
CA TRP A 154 2.07 -2.18 2.49
C TRP A 154 1.24 -3.24 3.21
N ASP A 155 1.52 -3.49 4.48
CA ASP A 155 0.83 -4.49 5.29
C ASP A 155 -0.67 -4.16 5.35
N GLU A 156 -1.44 -4.67 4.38
CA GLU A 156 -2.90 -4.58 4.34
C GLU A 156 -3.55 -5.48 5.40
N ASP A 157 -2.77 -6.33 6.08
CA ASP A 157 -3.27 -7.34 7.01
C ASP A 157 -2.92 -7.10 8.50
N ALA A 158 -2.27 -5.98 8.87
CA ALA A 158 -1.64 -5.86 10.18
C ALA A 158 -2.41 -5.11 11.29
N CYS A 159 -3.68 -4.74 11.11
CA CYS A 159 -4.39 -3.94 12.13
C CYS A 159 -5.82 -4.42 12.44
N TRP A 160 -6.04 -5.73 12.49
CA TRP A 160 -7.22 -6.32 13.11
C TRP A 160 -6.85 -7.42 14.09
N VAL A 161 -6.49 -7.03 15.31
CA VAL A 161 -6.66 -7.82 16.54
C VAL A 161 -7.10 -6.89 17.66
#